data_AF-A0A7S1WT07-F1
#
_entry.id   AF-A0A7S1WT07-F1
#
_cell.length_a   1.000
_cell.length_b   1.000
_cell.length_c   1.000
_cell.angle_alpha   90.00
_cell.angle_beta   90.00
_cell.angle_gamma   90.00
#
_symmetry.space_group_name_H-M   'P 1'
#
loop_
_entity.id
_entity.type
_entity.pdbx_description
1 polymer ?
#
loop_
_entity_poly.entity_id
_entity_poly.type
_entity_poly.pdbx_seq_one_letter_code
_entity_poly.pdbx_strand_id
1 'polypeptide(L)'
;MDIVLGTLQKLAKDGNRPHYAEDMKLLLDLLAIIGMNKEAFLGCINTSLPAREAGVLPSLVRRLFIHMAPELQEARVELEALVNKLFNLMIGICVEAPVDLINKMIADIIDQSKPYSLVGFAMRLIKGEERVEKAAGRLINSICWIAQQAAEGRSLAQMQLFARGPDGETPRIDVILEAVMDLLLPFLGPELRRPIYSVLEVLTDLYELSTDPAPNNFIKRAPFIAQGIATALCIPQHQVSGIFALAKGDWEKAVDLCKPFCDLDPQVLHEMMRFLPTIQKNCKSGVDLVKNIKEQVEEDYIKSRVKQISGNVVERKGTALDLFDLVDLDRNGTISLEEFRMCTLRLGFHLGEHRVLEVFSRCKKNVGSINRTDKGQELNAEEFQEALDYLQKKVAHITLSMIGNSLGYLMCKLVYLCFTLFLCCVFIFLAMNAFLSGGVFSAVVNSGLTISMGLSMAWKDAKDKSGGDDQRKMGALVEEIQDMVMNDQ
;
A
#
# COMPACT_ATOMS: atom_id res chain seq x y z
N MET A 1 14.45 4.58 27.26
CA MET A 1 13.03 4.97 27.40
C MET A 1 12.65 5.09 28.87
N ASP A 2 13.02 4.12 29.72
CA ASP A 2 12.70 4.12 31.16
C ASP A 2 13.20 5.34 31.94
N ILE A 3 14.37 5.88 31.57
CA ILE A 3 14.89 7.12 32.16
C ILE A 3 13.99 8.32 31.81
N VAL A 4 13.49 8.38 30.57
CA VAL A 4 12.60 9.46 30.10
C VAL A 4 11.23 9.34 30.77
N LEU A 5 10.66 8.14 30.82
CA LEU A 5 9.41 7.83 31.53
C LEU A 5 9.52 8.15 33.03
N GLY A 6 10.61 7.74 33.68
CA GLY A 6 10.86 8.03 35.10
C GLY A 6 11.06 9.52 35.38
N THR A 7 11.69 10.26 34.47
CA THR A 7 11.88 11.71 34.62
C THR A 7 10.58 12.48 34.39
N LEU A 8 9.77 12.06 33.41
CA LEU A 8 8.43 12.61 33.18
C LEU A 8 7.47 12.29 34.32
N GLN A 9 7.55 11.09 34.92
CA GLN A 9 6.77 10.74 36.12
C GLN A 9 7.17 11.57 37.35
N LYS A 10 8.45 11.89 37.52
CA LYS A 10 8.91 12.81 38.58
C LYS A 10 8.42 14.24 38.32
N LEU A 11 8.54 14.73 37.08
CA LEU A 11 8.02 16.05 36.69
C LEU A 11 6.50 16.16 36.84
N ALA A 12 5.74 15.09 36.58
CA ALA A 12 4.30 15.05 36.81
C ALA A 12 3.94 15.10 38.30
N LYS A 13 4.79 14.57 39.20
CA LYS A 13 4.60 14.62 40.65
C LYS A 13 4.99 15.97 41.27
N ASP A 14 5.98 16.66 40.70
CA ASP A 14 6.49 17.94 41.21
C ASP A 14 5.72 19.17 40.69
N GLY A 15 4.88 19.00 39.66
CA GLY A 15 4.12 20.09 39.05
C GLY A 15 2.94 20.57 39.91
N ASN A 16 3.11 21.68 40.63
CA ASN A 16 2.07 22.31 41.48
C ASN A 16 0.91 22.99 40.71
N ARG A 17 0.73 22.68 39.41
CA ARG A 17 -0.32 23.24 38.54
C ARG A 17 -1.23 22.12 38.02
N PRO A 18 -2.54 22.13 38.35
CA PRO A 18 -3.44 21.01 38.06
C PRO A 18 -3.56 20.68 36.56
N HIS A 19 -3.57 21.68 35.67
CA HIS A 19 -3.63 21.45 34.22
C HIS A 19 -2.36 20.79 33.67
N TYR A 20 -1.19 21.09 34.25
CA TYR A 20 0.09 20.54 33.79
C TYR A 20 0.24 19.06 34.14
N ALA A 21 -0.37 18.64 35.26
CA ALA A 21 -0.39 17.24 35.68
C ALA A 21 -1.22 16.37 34.72
N GLU A 22 -2.36 16.87 34.23
CA GLU A 22 -3.20 16.13 33.27
C GLU A 22 -2.54 16.03 31.89
N ASP A 23 -1.92 17.11 31.40
CA ASP A 23 -1.17 17.10 30.14
C ASP A 23 0.04 16.16 30.18
N MET A 24 0.79 16.17 31.29
CA MET A 24 1.91 15.25 31.49
C MET A 24 1.45 13.80 31.61
N LYS A 25 0.29 13.56 32.23
CA LYS A 25 -0.29 12.22 32.31
C LYS A 25 -0.73 11.72 30.93
N LEU A 26 -1.32 12.57 30.09
CA LEU A 26 -1.62 12.23 28.69
C LEU A 26 -0.34 11.93 27.90
N LEU A 27 0.69 12.75 28.06
CA LEU A 27 1.97 12.55 27.38
C LEU A 27 2.61 11.22 27.79
N LEU A 28 2.55 10.88 29.09
CA LEU A 28 2.99 9.60 29.62
C LEU A 28 2.16 8.44 29.06
N ASP A 29 0.83 8.58 29.00
CA ASP A 29 -0.09 7.60 28.42
C ASP A 29 0.25 7.35 26.92
N LEU A 30 0.49 8.41 26.14
CA LEU A 30 0.88 8.31 24.72
C LEU A 30 2.28 7.70 24.51
N LEU A 31 3.25 8.12 25.31
CA LEU A 31 4.62 7.57 25.27
C LEU A 31 4.64 6.10 25.71
N ALA A 32 3.74 5.73 26.62
CA ALA A 32 3.54 4.34 27.00
C ALA A 32 3.05 3.52 25.80
N ILE A 33 2.07 3.98 25.02
CA ILE A 33 1.61 3.26 23.81
C ILE A 33 2.75 3.01 22.80
N ILE A 34 3.58 4.04 22.55
CA ILE A 34 4.62 3.98 21.51
C ILE A 34 5.78 3.05 21.90
N GLY A 35 5.93 2.73 23.20
CA GLY A 35 7.06 2.00 23.73
C GLY A 35 6.72 0.89 24.73
N MET A 36 5.46 0.48 24.85
CA MET A 36 5.06 -0.47 25.89
C MET A 36 5.68 -1.83 25.61
N ASN A 37 6.54 -2.28 26.51
CA ASN A 37 6.98 -3.67 26.51
C ASN A 37 5.96 -4.54 27.26
N LYS A 38 6.01 -5.86 26.98
CA LYS A 38 5.12 -6.85 27.57
C LYS A 38 5.11 -6.83 29.10
N GLU A 39 6.28 -6.64 29.72
CA GLU A 39 6.44 -6.63 31.17
C GLU A 39 5.78 -5.41 31.82
N ALA A 40 5.92 -4.22 31.22
CA ALA A 40 5.29 -2.99 31.69
C ALA A 40 3.77 -3.06 31.54
N PHE A 41 3.27 -3.61 30.41
CA PHE A 41 1.83 -3.85 30.23
C PHE A 41 1.27 -4.78 31.29
N LEU A 42 1.92 -5.94 31.52
CA LEU A 42 1.52 -6.89 32.56
C LEU A 42 1.60 -6.26 33.95
N GLY A 43 2.63 -5.44 34.21
CA GLY A 43 2.77 -4.67 35.43
C GLY A 43 1.60 -3.73 35.65
N CYS A 44 1.21 -2.94 34.64
CA CYS A 44 0.08 -2.01 34.71
C CYS A 44 -1.25 -2.72 34.96
N ILE A 45 -1.50 -3.85 34.28
CA ILE A 45 -2.73 -4.63 34.47
C ILE A 45 -2.79 -5.29 35.85
N ASN A 46 -1.66 -5.79 36.36
CA ASN A 46 -1.60 -6.44 37.66
C ASN A 46 -1.60 -5.46 38.84
N THR A 47 -1.11 -4.23 38.65
CA THR A 47 -1.06 -3.19 39.69
C THR A 47 -2.31 -2.32 39.76
N SER A 48 -3.19 -2.35 38.76
CA SER A 48 -4.43 -1.59 38.81
C SER A 48 -5.38 -2.10 39.93
N LEU A 49 -5.49 -1.28 40.98
CA LEU A 49 -6.48 -1.28 42.06
C LEU A 49 -7.93 -1.08 41.51
N PRO A 50 -8.98 -1.26 42.33
CA PRO A 50 -10.21 -2.00 41.97
C PRO A 50 -10.90 -1.56 40.68
N ALA A 51 -11.60 -2.54 40.07
CA ALA A 51 -12.20 -2.64 38.73
C ALA A 51 -12.75 -1.40 37.99
N ARG A 52 -12.92 -0.23 38.61
CA ARG A 52 -13.42 0.99 37.97
C ARG A 52 -12.35 1.83 37.26
N GLU A 53 -11.07 1.70 37.61
CA GLU A 53 -9.98 2.49 36.97
C GLU A 53 -8.86 1.61 36.39
N ALA A 54 -9.10 0.32 36.24
CA ALA A 54 -8.15 -0.63 35.67
C ALA A 54 -8.02 -0.48 34.15
N GLY A 55 -7.30 0.55 33.73
CA GLY A 55 -6.81 0.60 32.36
C GLY A 55 -5.48 1.30 32.25
N VAL A 56 -4.84 1.02 31.13
CA VAL A 56 -3.51 1.53 30.82
C VAL A 56 -3.59 3.01 30.43
N LEU A 57 -4.74 3.49 29.94
CA LEU A 57 -4.91 4.83 29.36
C LEU A 57 -6.18 5.59 29.82
N PRO A 58 -6.52 5.63 31.12
CA PRO A 58 -7.78 6.23 31.58
C PRO A 58 -7.86 7.73 31.27
N SER A 59 -6.72 8.44 31.23
CA SER A 59 -6.66 9.88 30.99
C SER A 59 -6.90 10.21 29.51
N LEU A 60 -6.34 9.41 28.61
CA LEU A 60 -6.56 9.52 27.17
C LEU A 60 -8.03 9.28 26.82
N VAL A 61 -8.63 8.23 27.40
CA VAL A 61 -10.05 7.93 27.20
C VAL A 61 -10.93 9.04 27.75
N ARG A 62 -10.68 9.55 28.97
CA ARG A 62 -11.42 10.71 29.51
C ARG A 62 -11.35 11.93 28.60
N ARG A 63 -10.19 12.21 27.98
CA ARG A 63 -10.02 13.34 27.04
C ARG A 63 -10.80 13.17 25.75
N LEU A 64 -10.87 11.95 25.20
CA LEU A 64 -11.70 11.66 24.03
C LEU A 64 -13.19 12.02 24.24
N PHE A 65 -13.64 12.01 25.50
CA PHE A 65 -15.03 12.26 25.86
C PHE A 65 -15.29 13.63 26.53
N ILE A 66 -14.31 14.55 26.57
CA ILE A 66 -14.49 15.88 27.16
C ILE A 66 -15.58 16.70 26.45
N HIS A 67 -15.74 16.55 25.14
CA HIS A 67 -16.68 17.33 24.32
C HIS A 67 -18.02 16.62 24.07
N MET A 68 -18.34 15.56 24.81
CA MET A 68 -19.61 14.86 24.66
C MET A 68 -20.78 15.73 25.16
N ALA A 69 -21.91 15.69 24.47
CA ALA A 69 -23.10 16.46 24.83
C ALA A 69 -23.59 16.10 26.26
N PRO A 70 -24.12 17.07 27.03
CA PRO A 70 -24.53 16.86 28.42
C PRO A 70 -25.66 15.83 28.59
N GLU A 71 -26.45 15.59 27.54
CA GLU A 71 -27.51 14.59 27.50
C GLU A 71 -26.97 13.15 27.58
N LEU A 72 -25.69 12.94 27.25
CA LEU A 72 -25.02 11.63 27.25
C LEU A 72 -24.14 11.41 28.49
N GLN A 73 -24.23 12.26 29.51
CA GLN A 73 -23.32 12.23 30.67
C GLN A 73 -23.41 10.91 31.47
N GLU A 74 -24.58 10.28 31.54
CA GLU A 74 -24.74 8.97 32.18
C GLU A 74 -24.12 7.84 31.34
N ALA A 75 -24.29 7.88 30.01
CA ALA A 75 -23.68 6.92 29.08
C ALA A 75 -22.16 7.09 28.99
N ARG A 76 -21.66 8.30 29.24
CA ARG A 76 -20.22 8.64 29.16
C ARG A 76 -19.37 7.76 30.08
N VAL A 77 -19.77 7.59 31.34
CA VAL A 77 -18.99 6.80 32.32
C VAL A 77 -18.85 5.34 31.86
N GLU A 78 -19.89 4.82 31.23
CA GLU A 78 -19.94 3.45 30.73
C GLU A 78 -19.14 3.27 29.46
N LEU A 79 -19.24 4.24 28.55
CA LEU A 79 -18.49 4.28 27.30
C LEU A 79 -16.99 4.46 27.57
N GLU A 80 -16.61 5.30 28.53
CA GLU A 80 -15.24 5.43 29.00
C GLU A 80 -14.70 4.09 29.51
N ALA A 81 -15.46 3.37 30.34
CA ALA A 81 -15.05 2.07 30.85
C ALA A 81 -14.90 1.02 29.73
N LEU A 82 -15.82 0.99 28.77
CA LEU A 82 -15.81 0.08 27.65
C LEU A 82 -14.63 0.34 26.70
N VAL A 83 -14.44 1.59 26.30
CA VAL A 83 -13.35 2.01 25.41
C VAL A 83 -12.00 1.71 26.06
N ASN A 84 -11.87 1.93 27.37
CA ASN A 84 -10.66 1.59 28.10
C ASN A 84 -10.37 0.08 28.08
N LYS A 85 -11.38 -0.78 28.24
CA LYS A 85 -11.22 -2.24 28.09
C LYS A 85 -10.79 -2.63 26.67
N LEU A 86 -11.38 -2.01 25.64
CA LEU A 86 -11.01 -2.26 24.24
C LEU A 86 -9.58 -1.84 23.94
N PHE A 87 -9.15 -0.66 24.41
CA PHE A 87 -7.76 -0.22 24.30
C PHE A 87 -6.80 -1.19 25.00
N ASN A 88 -7.12 -1.64 26.22
CA ASN A 88 -6.29 -2.61 26.91
C ASN A 88 -6.17 -3.93 26.12
N LEU A 89 -7.26 -4.40 25.51
CA LEU A 89 -7.25 -5.59 24.65
C LEU A 89 -6.35 -5.38 23.43
N MET A 90 -6.49 -4.26 22.71
CA MET A 90 -5.65 -3.98 21.54
C MET A 90 -4.17 -3.90 21.91
N ILE A 91 -3.84 -3.18 22.98
CA ILE A 91 -2.45 -3.08 23.47
C ILE A 91 -1.94 -4.47 23.85
N GLY A 92 -2.76 -5.27 24.55
CA GLY A 92 -2.42 -6.64 24.93
C GLY A 92 -2.09 -7.54 23.73
N ILE A 93 -2.85 -7.40 22.64
CA ILE A 93 -2.57 -8.10 21.37
C ILE A 93 -1.24 -7.60 20.77
N CYS A 94 -1.03 -6.28 20.71
CA CYS A 94 0.19 -5.69 20.14
C CYS A 94 1.47 -6.06 20.91
N VAL A 95 1.40 -6.23 22.24
CA VAL A 95 2.56 -6.60 23.08
C VAL A 95 2.68 -8.11 23.31
N GLU A 96 1.92 -8.93 22.57
CA GLU A 96 1.91 -10.39 22.68
C GLU A 96 1.68 -10.88 24.12
N ALA A 97 0.66 -10.32 24.78
CA ALA A 97 0.24 -10.74 26.11
C ALA A 97 -0.14 -12.24 26.12
N PRO A 98 -0.02 -12.94 27.27
CA PRO A 98 -0.41 -14.35 27.37
C PRO A 98 -1.84 -14.59 26.90
N VAL A 99 -2.07 -15.69 26.17
CA VAL A 99 -3.38 -16.04 25.57
C VAL A 99 -4.49 -16.09 26.61
N ASP A 100 -4.20 -16.58 27.82
CA ASP A 100 -5.16 -16.63 28.93
C ASP A 100 -5.62 -15.24 29.37
N LEU A 101 -4.72 -14.25 29.35
CA LEU A 101 -5.05 -12.87 29.68
C LEU A 101 -5.90 -12.24 28.58
N ILE A 102 -5.57 -12.47 27.31
CA ILE A 102 -6.36 -12.00 26.17
C ILE A 102 -7.78 -12.59 26.24
N ASN A 103 -7.90 -13.90 26.48
CA ASN A 103 -9.19 -14.57 26.64
C ASN A 103 -9.99 -14.02 27.82
N LYS A 104 -9.32 -13.72 28.95
CA LYS A 104 -9.97 -13.08 30.10
C LYS A 104 -10.45 -11.67 29.77
N MET A 105 -9.67 -10.87 29.04
CA MET A 105 -10.07 -9.52 28.61
C MET A 105 -11.26 -9.55 27.65
N ILE A 106 -11.27 -10.50 26.72
CA ILE A 106 -12.41 -10.75 25.82
C ILE A 106 -13.64 -11.15 26.63
N ALA A 107 -13.49 -12.10 27.58
CA ALA A 107 -14.57 -12.50 28.46
C ALA A 107 -15.11 -11.31 29.28
N ASP A 108 -14.25 -10.46 29.83
CA ASP A 108 -14.63 -9.26 30.60
C ASP A 108 -15.32 -8.15 29.79
N ILE A 109 -15.09 -8.13 28.46
CA ILE A 109 -15.79 -7.25 27.52
C ILE A 109 -17.17 -7.83 27.18
N ILE A 110 -17.29 -9.16 27.06
CA ILE A 110 -18.51 -9.85 26.61
C ILE A 110 -19.47 -10.20 27.76
N ASP A 111 -18.97 -10.32 28.99
CA ASP A 111 -19.71 -10.82 30.16
C ASP A 111 -20.99 -10.01 30.44
N GLN A 112 -22.12 -10.59 30.03
CA GLN A 112 -23.45 -9.98 30.12
C GLN A 112 -23.89 -9.69 31.56
N SER A 113 -23.28 -10.34 32.56
CA SER A 113 -23.60 -10.11 33.97
C SER A 113 -23.07 -8.75 34.47
N LYS A 114 -22.10 -8.15 33.77
CA LYS A 114 -21.54 -6.86 34.13
C LYS A 114 -22.30 -5.73 33.42
N PRO A 115 -22.72 -4.67 34.16
CA PRO A 115 -23.43 -3.54 33.57
C PRO A 115 -22.59 -2.84 32.46
N TYR A 116 -21.27 -2.88 32.57
CA TYR A 116 -20.33 -2.26 31.61
C TYR A 116 -19.73 -3.27 30.62
N SER A 117 -20.51 -4.28 30.21
CA SER A 117 -20.13 -5.14 29.09
C SER A 117 -20.53 -4.50 27.77
N LEU A 118 -19.80 -4.83 26.70
CA LEU A 118 -20.15 -4.43 25.34
C LEU A 118 -21.59 -4.84 25.03
N VAL A 119 -21.99 -6.02 25.50
CA VAL A 119 -23.34 -6.57 25.34
C VAL A 119 -24.38 -5.75 26.11
N GLY A 120 -24.13 -5.46 27.40
CA GLY A 120 -25.05 -4.67 28.22
C GLY A 120 -25.17 -3.20 27.79
N PHE A 121 -24.09 -2.61 27.29
CA PHE A 121 -24.09 -1.27 26.73
C PHE A 121 -24.80 -1.23 25.37
N ALA A 122 -24.52 -2.21 24.49
CA ALA A 122 -25.26 -2.38 23.25
C ALA A 122 -26.76 -2.50 23.53
N MET A 123 -27.18 -3.45 24.37
CA MET A 123 -28.58 -3.67 24.75
C MET A 123 -29.28 -2.42 25.32
N ARG A 124 -28.55 -1.50 25.95
CA ARG A 124 -29.10 -0.25 26.50
C ARG A 124 -29.19 0.88 25.47
N LEU A 125 -28.17 1.07 24.63
CA LEU A 125 -28.24 1.97 23.47
C LEU A 125 -29.38 1.64 22.51
N ILE A 126 -29.75 0.37 22.53
CA ILE A 126 -30.69 -0.28 21.65
C ILE A 126 -32.13 -0.19 22.11
N LYS A 127 -32.33 0.06 23.40
CA LYS A 127 -33.64 0.03 24.04
C LYS A 127 -34.43 1.26 23.60
N GLY A 128 -35.15 1.14 22.49
CA GLY A 128 -35.95 2.22 21.90
C GLY A 128 -36.09 2.14 20.37
N GLU A 129 -35.15 1.49 19.67
CA GLU A 129 -35.20 1.34 18.21
C GLU A 129 -35.09 -0.15 17.81
N GLU A 130 -36.21 -0.71 17.37
CA GLU A 130 -36.37 -2.15 17.02
C GLU A 130 -35.30 -2.66 16.03
N ARG A 131 -34.85 -1.78 15.11
CA ARG A 131 -33.80 -2.12 14.14
C ARG A 131 -32.45 -2.32 14.80
N VAL A 132 -32.06 -1.42 15.70
CA VAL A 132 -30.78 -1.50 16.42
C VAL A 132 -30.80 -2.70 17.37
N GLU A 133 -31.98 -3.04 17.91
CA GLU A 133 -32.18 -4.23 18.75
C GLU A 133 -31.99 -5.54 18.02
N LYS A 134 -32.59 -5.66 16.84
CA LYS A 134 -32.35 -6.79 15.97
C LYS A 134 -30.88 -6.87 15.55
N ALA A 135 -30.25 -5.74 15.26
CA ALA A 135 -28.84 -5.69 14.88
C ALA A 135 -27.91 -6.18 15.99
N ALA A 136 -27.96 -5.64 17.22
CA ALA A 136 -27.08 -6.21 18.25
C ALA A 136 -27.48 -7.60 18.68
N GLY A 137 -28.76 -7.97 18.65
CA GLY A 137 -29.15 -9.36 18.85
C GLY A 137 -28.40 -10.29 17.89
N ARG A 138 -28.36 -9.93 16.59
CA ARG A 138 -27.57 -10.64 15.58
C ARG A 138 -26.07 -10.60 15.87
N LEU A 139 -25.51 -9.45 16.23
CA LEU A 139 -24.08 -9.31 16.54
C LEU A 139 -23.66 -10.16 17.74
N ILE A 140 -24.41 -10.06 18.84
CA ILE A 140 -24.18 -10.79 20.08
C ILE A 140 -24.25 -12.29 19.82
N ASN A 141 -25.28 -12.76 19.09
CA ASN A 141 -25.41 -14.17 18.74
C ASN A 141 -24.22 -14.66 17.90
N SER A 142 -23.78 -13.87 16.92
CA SER A 142 -22.62 -14.20 16.09
C SER A 142 -21.31 -14.22 16.89
N ILE A 143 -21.09 -13.27 17.81
CA ILE A 143 -19.91 -13.23 18.69
C ILE A 143 -19.93 -14.39 19.68
N CYS A 144 -21.07 -14.69 20.31
CA CYS A 144 -21.21 -15.83 21.22
C CYS A 144 -20.91 -17.15 20.50
N TRP A 145 -21.35 -17.30 19.26
CA TRP A 145 -21.02 -18.46 18.44
C TRP A 145 -19.52 -18.55 18.15
N ILE A 146 -18.86 -17.44 17.76
CA ILE A 146 -17.40 -17.41 17.55
C ILE A 146 -16.66 -17.79 18.83
N ALA A 147 -17.07 -17.23 19.97
CA ALA A 147 -16.47 -17.53 21.27
C ALA A 147 -16.62 -19.01 21.64
N GLN A 148 -17.78 -19.61 21.35
CA GLN A 148 -18.02 -21.03 21.57
C GLN A 148 -17.12 -21.90 20.67
N GLN A 149 -17.01 -21.57 19.39
CA GLN A 149 -16.12 -22.30 18.46
C GLN A 149 -14.64 -22.15 18.83
N ALA A 150 -14.24 -21.00 19.36
CA ALA A 150 -12.89 -20.76 19.84
C ALA A 150 -12.61 -21.57 21.13
N ALA A 151 -13.58 -21.68 22.03
CA ALA A 151 -13.50 -22.51 23.24
C ALA A 151 -13.37 -24.01 22.90
N GLU A 152 -13.91 -24.45 21.76
CA GLU A 152 -13.72 -25.80 21.20
C GLU A 152 -12.35 -25.99 20.53
N GLY A 153 -11.49 -24.98 20.50
CA GLY A 153 -10.14 -25.04 19.92
C GLY A 153 -10.10 -24.94 18.39
N ARG A 154 -11.19 -24.52 17.74
CA ARG A 154 -11.20 -24.35 16.28
C ARG A 154 -10.48 -23.07 15.89
N SER A 155 -9.69 -23.14 14.81
CA SER A 155 -9.04 -21.95 14.25
C SER A 155 -10.02 -21.12 13.42
N LEU A 156 -9.70 -19.84 13.22
CA LEU A 156 -10.53 -18.90 12.46
C LEU A 156 -10.80 -19.37 11.02
N ALA A 157 -9.83 -20.06 10.40
CA ALA A 157 -9.98 -20.66 9.07
C ALA A 157 -10.96 -21.86 9.08
N GLN A 158 -11.06 -22.59 10.19
CA GLN A 158 -11.98 -23.71 10.36
C GLN A 158 -13.41 -23.27 10.71
N MET A 159 -13.59 -22.04 11.19
CA MET A 159 -14.90 -21.48 11.55
C MET A 159 -15.79 -21.14 10.35
N GLN A 160 -15.30 -21.27 9.10
CA GLN A 160 -16.12 -21.07 7.89
C GLN A 160 -16.93 -19.75 7.90
N LEU A 161 -16.39 -18.67 8.47
CA LEU A 161 -17.12 -17.39 8.66
C LEU A 161 -17.68 -16.80 7.36
N PHE A 162 -17.02 -17.12 6.24
CA PHE A 162 -17.35 -16.63 4.91
C PHE A 162 -18.11 -17.65 4.05
N ALA A 163 -18.33 -18.87 4.53
CA ALA A 163 -19.08 -19.88 3.80
C ALA A 163 -20.58 -19.72 4.07
N ARG A 164 -21.42 -19.96 3.06
CA ARG A 164 -22.86 -20.12 3.27
C ARG A 164 -23.11 -21.42 4.04
N GLY A 165 -24.02 -21.35 5.01
CA GLY A 165 -24.49 -22.53 5.71
C GLY A 165 -25.18 -23.51 4.74
N PRO A 166 -25.29 -24.80 5.11
CA PRO A 166 -25.95 -25.82 4.28
C PRO A 166 -27.41 -25.48 3.93
N ASP A 167 -28.07 -24.68 4.75
CA ASP A 167 -29.46 -24.24 4.55
C ASP A 167 -29.58 -22.95 3.73
N GLY A 168 -28.48 -22.49 3.11
CA GLY A 168 -28.43 -21.23 2.39
C GLY A 168 -28.42 -20.00 3.30
N GLU A 169 -28.13 -20.16 4.59
CA GLU A 169 -27.96 -19.05 5.53
C GLU A 169 -26.90 -18.07 5.01
N THR A 170 -27.16 -16.78 5.18
CA THR A 170 -26.19 -15.71 4.90
C THR A 170 -24.90 -15.99 5.66
N PRO A 171 -23.72 -15.83 5.02
CA PRO A 171 -22.43 -15.94 5.69
C PRO A 171 -22.43 -15.18 7.02
N ARG A 172 -21.90 -15.79 8.08
CA ARG A 172 -21.91 -15.19 9.43
C ARG A 172 -21.16 -13.87 9.46
N ILE A 173 -20.14 -13.70 8.61
CA ILE A 173 -19.44 -12.43 8.45
C ILE A 173 -20.36 -11.32 7.92
N ASP A 174 -21.27 -11.63 7.01
CA ASP A 174 -22.24 -10.66 6.47
C ASP A 174 -23.20 -10.22 7.57
N VAL A 175 -23.65 -11.17 8.41
CA VAL A 175 -24.49 -10.88 9.58
C VAL A 175 -23.76 -9.98 10.59
N ILE A 176 -22.46 -10.20 10.80
CA ILE A 176 -21.63 -9.36 11.69
C ILE A 176 -21.45 -7.97 11.08
N LEU A 177 -21.12 -7.86 9.80
CA LEU A 177 -20.92 -6.60 9.11
C LEU A 177 -22.22 -5.78 9.07
N GLU A 178 -23.34 -6.41 8.70
CA GLU A 178 -24.67 -5.79 8.70
C GLU A 178 -25.06 -5.30 10.09
N ALA A 179 -24.82 -6.12 11.12
CA ALA A 179 -25.14 -5.76 12.50
C ALA A 179 -24.23 -4.65 13.05
N VAL A 180 -22.93 -4.69 12.78
CA VAL A 180 -21.98 -3.62 13.14
C VAL A 180 -22.37 -2.33 12.43
N MET A 181 -22.77 -2.40 11.17
CA MET A 181 -23.27 -1.25 10.43
C MET A 181 -24.54 -0.68 11.04
N ASP A 182 -25.56 -1.50 11.27
CA ASP A 182 -26.80 -1.05 11.90
C ASP A 182 -26.57 -0.46 13.31
N LEU A 183 -25.52 -0.89 14.02
CA LEU A 183 -25.11 -0.31 15.30
C LEU A 183 -24.32 0.98 15.18
N LEU A 184 -23.50 1.14 14.12
CA LEU A 184 -22.72 2.35 13.87
C LEU A 184 -23.52 3.43 13.13
N LEU A 185 -24.53 3.03 12.36
CA LEU A 185 -25.39 3.91 11.56
C LEU A 185 -26.00 5.04 12.41
N PRO A 186 -26.55 4.83 13.62
CA PRO A 186 -27.05 5.90 14.48
C PRO A 186 -26.03 7.01 14.77
N PHE A 187 -24.74 6.64 14.92
CA PHE A 187 -23.64 7.55 15.22
C PHE A 187 -23.04 8.22 13.99
N LEU A 188 -23.29 7.66 12.80
CA LEU A 188 -22.90 8.27 11.54
C LEU A 188 -23.94 9.32 11.15
N GLY A 189 -23.44 10.51 10.77
CA GLY A 189 -24.28 11.54 10.17
C GLY A 189 -25.06 10.96 8.98
N PRO A 190 -26.33 11.36 8.77
CA PRO A 190 -27.22 10.75 7.77
C PRO A 190 -26.61 10.75 6.35
N GLU A 191 -25.72 11.69 6.06
CA GLU A 191 -25.00 11.79 4.79
C GLU A 191 -23.95 10.67 4.57
N LEU A 192 -23.32 10.16 5.63
CA LEU A 192 -22.28 9.13 5.55
C LEU A 192 -22.82 7.70 5.59
N ARG A 193 -24.06 7.54 6.06
CA ARG A 193 -24.73 6.22 6.17
C ARG A 193 -24.81 5.51 4.83
N ARG A 194 -25.26 6.24 3.81
CA ARG A 194 -25.49 5.71 2.46
C ARG A 194 -24.18 5.32 1.75
N PRO A 195 -23.12 6.16 1.75
CA PRO A 195 -21.81 5.79 1.22
C PRO A 195 -21.23 4.51 1.83
N ILE A 196 -21.22 4.41 3.17
CA ILE A 196 -20.57 3.28 3.86
C ILE A 196 -21.32 1.97 3.60
N TYR A 197 -22.66 2.02 3.59
CA TYR A 197 -23.47 0.86 3.22
C TYR A 197 -23.16 0.39 1.79
N SER A 198 -23.04 1.32 0.85
CA SER A 198 -22.68 1.00 -0.54
C SER A 198 -21.25 0.48 -0.70
N VAL A 199 -20.28 0.91 0.11
CA VAL A 199 -18.93 0.31 0.14
C VAL A 199 -19.01 -1.17 0.50
N LEU A 200 -19.82 -1.51 1.51
CA LEU A 200 -19.95 -2.89 1.97
C LEU A 200 -20.68 -3.77 0.96
N GLU A 201 -21.75 -3.27 0.33
CA GLU A 201 -22.41 -3.98 -0.77
C GLU A 201 -21.43 -4.29 -1.91
N VAL A 202 -20.57 -3.33 -2.28
CA VAL A 202 -19.51 -3.55 -3.28
C VAL A 202 -18.53 -4.61 -2.83
N LEU A 203 -18.10 -4.60 -1.56
CA LEU A 203 -17.18 -5.61 -1.04
C LEU A 203 -17.80 -7.01 -1.03
N THR A 204 -19.08 -7.13 -0.68
CA THR A 204 -19.82 -8.39 -0.76
C THR A 204 -19.93 -8.88 -2.21
N ASP A 205 -20.28 -8.00 -3.14
CA ASP A 205 -20.35 -8.34 -4.57
C ASP A 205 -18.99 -8.77 -5.15
N LEU A 206 -17.91 -8.08 -4.75
CA LEU A 206 -16.54 -8.42 -5.14
C LEU A 206 -16.08 -9.76 -4.53
N TYR A 207 -16.46 -10.02 -3.28
CA TYR A 207 -16.18 -11.31 -2.64
C TYR A 207 -16.90 -12.45 -3.37
N GLU A 208 -18.19 -12.30 -3.68
CA GLU A 208 -18.94 -13.32 -4.44
C GLU A 208 -18.35 -13.53 -5.85
N LEU A 209 -17.86 -12.47 -6.50
CA LEU A 209 -17.11 -12.56 -7.75
C LEU A 209 -15.77 -13.31 -7.62
N SER A 210 -15.07 -13.14 -6.50
CA SER A 210 -13.83 -13.87 -6.23
C SER A 210 -14.08 -15.37 -6.05
N THR A 211 -15.25 -15.74 -5.50
CA THR A 211 -15.63 -17.15 -5.30
C THR A 211 -16.13 -17.83 -6.57
N ASP A 212 -16.75 -17.10 -7.49
CA ASP A 212 -17.19 -17.59 -8.80
C ASP A 212 -16.87 -16.56 -9.90
N PRO A 213 -15.66 -16.60 -10.48
CA PRO A 213 -15.19 -15.63 -11.47
C PRO A 213 -15.75 -15.88 -12.88
N ALA A 214 -16.87 -16.59 -13.01
CA ALA A 214 -17.49 -16.84 -14.31
C ALA A 214 -17.90 -15.50 -14.99
N PRO A 215 -17.67 -15.35 -16.31
CA PRO A 215 -17.97 -14.11 -17.03
C PRO A 215 -19.46 -13.72 -16.96
N ASN A 216 -20.36 -14.71 -16.88
CA ASN A 216 -21.79 -14.48 -16.71
C ASN A 216 -22.12 -13.85 -15.34
N ASN A 217 -21.41 -14.25 -14.29
CA ASN A 217 -21.59 -13.72 -12.94
C ASN A 217 -21.08 -12.26 -12.88
N PHE A 218 -19.95 -11.98 -13.54
CA PHE A 218 -19.45 -10.61 -13.69
C PHE A 218 -20.42 -9.71 -14.46
N ILE A 219 -20.99 -10.17 -15.57
CA ILE A 219 -21.98 -9.39 -16.32
C ILE A 219 -23.20 -9.07 -15.45
N LYS A 220 -23.65 -10.03 -14.64
CA LYS A 220 -24.79 -9.86 -13.73
C LYS A 220 -24.49 -8.87 -12.59
N ARG A 221 -23.29 -8.89 -12.02
CA ARG A 221 -22.91 -8.10 -10.84
C ARG A 221 -22.28 -6.75 -11.13
N ALA A 222 -21.64 -6.57 -12.29
CA ALA A 222 -20.99 -5.32 -12.66
C ALA A 222 -21.88 -4.06 -12.53
N PRO A 223 -23.19 -4.09 -12.85
CA PRO A 223 -24.06 -2.92 -12.65
C PRO A 223 -24.21 -2.53 -11.17
N PHE A 224 -24.33 -3.53 -10.29
CA PHE A 224 -24.48 -3.32 -8.84
C PHE A 224 -23.18 -2.78 -8.24
N ILE A 225 -22.04 -3.34 -8.64
CA ILE A 225 -20.71 -2.83 -8.23
C ILE A 225 -20.52 -1.38 -8.69
N ALA A 226 -20.83 -1.06 -9.95
CA ALA A 226 -20.69 0.30 -10.46
C ALA A 226 -21.61 1.29 -9.71
N GLN A 227 -22.85 0.90 -9.41
CA GLN A 227 -23.78 1.70 -8.63
C GLN A 227 -23.33 1.88 -7.18
N GLY A 228 -22.83 0.82 -6.55
CA GLY A 228 -22.32 0.83 -5.19
C GLY A 228 -21.08 1.72 -5.08
N ILE A 229 -20.14 1.65 -6.02
CA ILE A 229 -18.95 2.53 -6.07
C ILE A 229 -19.38 3.99 -6.27
N ALA A 230 -20.29 4.26 -7.20
CA ALA A 230 -20.81 5.62 -7.42
C ALA A 230 -21.43 6.20 -6.15
N THR A 231 -22.23 5.40 -5.44
CA THR A 231 -22.89 5.81 -4.20
C THR A 231 -21.87 5.98 -3.05
N ALA A 232 -20.90 5.07 -2.96
CA ALA A 232 -19.82 5.09 -1.97
C ALA A 232 -18.92 6.33 -2.09
N LEU A 233 -18.60 6.74 -3.31
CA LEU A 233 -17.74 7.90 -3.57
C LEU A 233 -18.53 9.20 -3.73
N CYS A 234 -19.87 9.14 -3.66
CA CYS A 234 -20.76 10.25 -3.98
C CYS A 234 -20.50 10.86 -5.38
N ILE A 235 -20.17 10.00 -6.35
CA ILE A 235 -19.90 10.38 -7.75
C ILE A 235 -21.14 10.03 -8.60
N PRO A 236 -21.49 10.82 -9.64
CA PRO A 236 -22.58 10.47 -10.53
C PRO A 236 -22.42 9.08 -11.17
N GLN A 237 -23.49 8.27 -11.13
CA GLN A 237 -23.46 6.88 -11.59
C GLN A 237 -22.98 6.74 -13.04
N HIS A 238 -23.30 7.70 -13.91
CA HIS A 238 -22.91 7.66 -15.33
C HIS A 238 -21.38 7.72 -15.53
N GLN A 239 -20.64 8.36 -14.62
CA GLN A 239 -19.18 8.41 -14.69
C GLN A 239 -18.58 7.04 -14.39
N VAL A 240 -18.98 6.42 -13.27
CA VAL A 240 -18.50 5.08 -12.90
C VAL A 240 -18.93 4.04 -13.95
N SER A 241 -20.18 4.07 -14.41
CA SER A 241 -20.63 3.17 -15.48
C SER A 241 -19.88 3.40 -16.79
N GLY A 242 -19.51 4.64 -17.10
CA GLY A 242 -18.71 4.98 -18.27
C GLY A 242 -17.29 4.42 -18.19
N ILE A 243 -16.67 4.37 -17.00
CA ILE A 243 -15.36 3.71 -16.80
C ILE A 243 -15.48 2.20 -17.06
N PHE A 244 -16.51 1.55 -16.50
CA PHE A 244 -16.77 0.13 -16.74
C PHE A 244 -17.09 -0.16 -18.21
N ALA A 245 -17.80 0.76 -18.88
CA ALA A 245 -18.11 0.67 -20.31
C ALA A 245 -16.85 0.80 -21.16
N LEU A 246 -15.97 1.76 -20.84
CA LEU A 246 -14.68 1.96 -21.50
C LEU A 246 -13.81 0.70 -21.38
N ALA A 247 -13.72 0.12 -20.18
CA ALA A 247 -12.98 -1.12 -19.95
C ALA A 247 -13.54 -2.32 -20.74
N LYS A 248 -14.86 -2.36 -20.99
CA LYS A 248 -15.52 -3.38 -21.82
C LYS A 248 -15.45 -3.09 -23.32
N GLY A 249 -15.00 -1.91 -23.73
CA GLY A 249 -15.08 -1.44 -25.11
C GLY A 249 -16.51 -1.07 -25.56
N ASP A 250 -17.43 -0.82 -24.63
CA ASP A 250 -18.79 -0.32 -24.88
C ASP A 250 -18.76 1.21 -24.98
N TRP A 251 -18.36 1.72 -26.14
CA TRP A 251 -18.14 3.15 -26.37
C TRP A 251 -19.41 3.99 -26.21
N GLU A 252 -20.58 3.43 -26.51
CA GLU A 252 -21.87 4.13 -26.40
C GLU A 252 -22.13 4.61 -24.97
N LYS A 253 -21.84 3.77 -23.97
CA LYS A 253 -21.98 4.13 -22.56
C LYS A 253 -20.80 4.91 -21.99
N ALA A 254 -19.61 4.79 -22.61
CA ALA A 254 -18.43 5.55 -22.20
C ALA A 254 -18.56 7.05 -22.53
N VAL A 255 -19.41 7.42 -23.50
CA VAL A 255 -19.67 8.82 -23.87
C VAL A 255 -20.13 9.69 -22.70
N ASP A 256 -20.97 9.16 -21.82
CA ASP A 256 -21.47 9.92 -20.69
C ASP A 256 -20.36 10.29 -19.70
N LEU A 257 -19.28 9.50 -19.62
CA LEU A 257 -18.09 9.84 -18.84
C LEU A 257 -17.30 10.99 -19.48
N CYS A 258 -17.24 11.06 -20.81
CA CYS A 258 -16.43 12.07 -21.52
C CYS A 258 -17.10 13.45 -21.61
N LYS A 259 -18.44 13.52 -21.51
CA LYS A 259 -19.21 14.78 -21.62
C LYS A 259 -18.72 15.92 -20.72
N PRO A 260 -18.34 15.71 -19.44
CA PRO A 260 -17.85 16.79 -18.58
C PRO A 260 -16.43 17.25 -18.91
N PHE A 261 -15.62 16.44 -19.58
CA PHE A 261 -14.21 16.72 -19.85
C PHE A 261 -13.98 17.30 -21.25
N CYS A 262 -14.93 17.09 -22.15
CA CYS A 262 -14.86 17.53 -23.53
C CYS A 262 -16.04 18.44 -23.84
N ASP A 263 -15.79 19.73 -24.09
CA ASP A 263 -16.73 20.66 -24.73
C ASP A 263 -16.96 20.31 -26.22
N LEU A 264 -17.05 19.03 -26.53
CA LEU A 264 -17.31 18.54 -27.88
C LEU A 264 -18.81 18.57 -28.13
N ASP A 265 -19.21 19.15 -29.24
CA ASP A 265 -20.58 19.12 -29.74
C ASP A 265 -21.07 17.64 -29.74
N PRO A 266 -22.25 17.32 -29.16
CA PRO A 266 -22.82 15.98 -29.15
C PRO A 266 -22.81 15.29 -30.52
N GLN A 267 -22.90 16.07 -31.61
CA GLN A 267 -22.82 15.52 -32.97
C GLN A 267 -21.43 14.99 -33.31
N VAL A 268 -20.37 15.73 -32.97
CA VAL A 268 -18.97 15.33 -33.22
C VAL A 268 -18.63 14.09 -32.41
N LEU A 269 -19.11 14.00 -31.17
CA LEU A 269 -18.89 12.82 -30.33
C LEU A 269 -19.59 11.58 -30.90
N HIS A 270 -20.78 11.75 -31.48
CA HIS A 270 -21.50 10.68 -32.16
C HIS A 270 -20.81 10.25 -33.47
N GLU A 271 -20.20 11.18 -34.21
CA GLU A 271 -19.39 10.85 -35.37
C GLU A 271 -18.12 10.10 -34.97
N MET A 272 -17.40 10.54 -33.94
CA MET A 272 -16.22 9.83 -33.41
C MET A 272 -16.56 8.41 -32.95
N MET A 273 -17.70 8.22 -32.28
CA MET A 273 -18.21 6.88 -31.93
C MET A 273 -18.42 6.00 -33.16
N ARG A 274 -18.94 6.55 -34.25
CA ARG A 274 -19.16 5.80 -35.50
C ARG A 274 -17.86 5.34 -36.14
N PHE A 275 -16.78 6.13 -35.99
CA PHE A 275 -15.47 5.80 -36.55
C PHE A 275 -14.62 4.89 -35.66
N LEU A 276 -14.86 4.84 -34.34
CA LEU A 276 -14.08 4.03 -33.40
C LEU A 276 -14.04 2.53 -33.73
N PRO A 277 -15.14 1.84 -34.08
CA PRO A 277 -15.10 0.44 -34.50
C PRO A 277 -14.28 0.24 -35.78
N THR A 278 -14.35 1.20 -36.71
CA THR A 278 -13.54 1.19 -37.94
C THR A 278 -12.07 1.36 -37.62
N ILE A 279 -11.71 2.26 -36.69
CA ILE A 279 -10.35 2.45 -36.19
C ILE A 279 -9.88 1.19 -35.46
N GLN A 280 -10.70 0.58 -34.61
CA GLN A 280 -10.33 -0.64 -33.89
C GLN A 280 -10.10 -1.81 -34.85
N LYS A 281 -10.93 -1.95 -35.90
CA LYS A 281 -10.74 -2.93 -36.97
C LYS A 281 -9.49 -2.64 -37.79
N ASN A 282 -9.22 -1.37 -38.09
CA ASN A 282 -8.06 -0.93 -38.85
C ASN A 282 -6.75 -0.98 -38.05
N CYS A 283 -6.77 -0.79 -36.73
CA CYS A 283 -5.62 -0.96 -35.85
C CYS A 283 -5.26 -2.44 -35.70
N LYS A 284 -6.26 -3.33 -35.56
CA LYS A 284 -6.03 -4.79 -35.61
C LYS A 284 -5.48 -5.21 -36.98
N SER A 285 -6.07 -4.70 -38.06
CA SER A 285 -5.58 -4.90 -39.42
C SER A 285 -4.20 -4.28 -39.65
N GLY A 286 -3.85 -3.19 -38.97
CA GLY A 286 -2.57 -2.48 -39.07
C GLY A 286 -1.45 -3.28 -38.43
N VAL A 287 -1.72 -4.02 -37.35
CA VAL A 287 -0.77 -5.01 -36.81
C VAL A 287 -0.49 -6.11 -37.85
N ASP A 288 -1.51 -6.56 -38.58
CA ASP A 288 -1.35 -7.55 -39.67
C ASP A 288 -0.68 -6.95 -40.92
N LEU A 289 -0.94 -5.67 -41.23
CA LEU A 289 -0.32 -4.95 -42.34
C LEU A 289 1.16 -4.64 -42.06
N VAL A 290 1.50 -4.29 -40.82
CA VAL A 290 2.91 -4.14 -40.37
C VAL A 290 3.61 -5.50 -40.37
N LYS A 291 2.89 -6.60 -40.13
CA LYS A 291 3.41 -7.96 -40.26
C LYS A 291 3.70 -8.32 -41.72
N ASN A 292 2.82 -7.93 -42.64
CA ASN A 292 2.95 -8.21 -44.08
C ASN A 292 3.91 -7.25 -44.82
N ILE A 293 4.03 -5.99 -44.37
CA ILE A 293 5.01 -5.04 -44.93
C ILE A 293 6.45 -5.41 -44.51
N LYS A 294 6.62 -6.09 -43.36
CA LYS A 294 7.88 -6.70 -42.88
C LYS A 294 8.33 -7.95 -43.66
N GLU A 295 7.71 -8.26 -44.79
CA GLU A 295 8.10 -9.38 -45.65
C GLU A 295 8.58 -8.95 -47.05
N GLN A 296 8.50 -7.67 -47.43
CA GLN A 296 8.69 -7.30 -48.84
C GLN A 296 9.66 -6.17 -49.21
N VAL A 297 10.43 -5.57 -48.28
CA VAL A 297 11.43 -4.55 -48.70
C VAL A 297 12.76 -4.70 -47.95
N GLU A 298 13.82 -5.08 -48.71
CA GLU A 298 15.27 -4.91 -48.41
C GLU A 298 15.74 -5.12 -46.96
N GLU A 299 15.28 -6.19 -46.34
CA GLU A 299 15.44 -6.39 -44.89
C GLU A 299 16.65 -7.23 -44.46
N ASP A 300 17.36 -7.95 -45.34
CA ASP A 300 18.36 -8.91 -44.87
C ASP A 300 19.60 -8.27 -44.23
N TYR A 301 20.05 -7.12 -44.73
CA TYR A 301 21.22 -6.44 -44.17
C TYR A 301 20.87 -5.63 -42.91
N ILE A 302 19.74 -4.91 -42.92
CA ILE A 302 19.29 -4.12 -41.77
C ILE A 302 18.78 -5.06 -40.66
N LYS A 303 18.02 -6.13 -40.97
CA LYS A 303 17.60 -7.11 -39.96
C LYS A 303 18.78 -7.86 -39.36
N SER A 304 19.80 -8.25 -40.14
CA SER A 304 20.93 -8.99 -39.58
C SER A 304 21.76 -8.15 -38.59
N ARG A 305 22.04 -6.88 -38.89
CA ARG A 305 22.71 -5.98 -37.93
C ARG A 305 21.79 -5.55 -36.79
N VAL A 306 20.52 -5.20 -37.04
CA VAL A 306 19.57 -4.87 -35.96
C VAL A 306 19.39 -6.07 -35.03
N LYS A 307 19.39 -7.31 -35.54
CA LYS A 307 19.30 -8.54 -34.74
C LYS A 307 20.58 -8.83 -33.95
N GLN A 308 21.76 -8.55 -34.52
CA GLN A 308 23.04 -8.63 -33.79
C GLN A 308 23.14 -7.58 -32.68
N ILE A 309 22.79 -6.33 -32.98
CA ILE A 309 22.82 -5.23 -32.02
C ILE A 309 21.75 -5.44 -30.94
N SER A 310 20.52 -5.83 -31.31
CA SER A 310 19.48 -6.17 -30.34
C SER A 310 19.88 -7.38 -29.48
N GLY A 311 20.55 -8.37 -30.05
CA GLY A 311 21.08 -9.52 -29.31
C GLY A 311 22.10 -9.09 -28.26
N ASN A 312 23.07 -8.25 -28.64
CA ASN A 312 24.11 -7.76 -27.74
C ASN A 312 23.56 -6.81 -26.66
N VAL A 313 22.53 -6.02 -26.97
CA VAL A 313 21.85 -5.14 -26.01
C VAL A 313 21.03 -5.94 -25.00
N VAL A 314 20.30 -6.97 -25.45
CA VAL A 314 19.55 -7.88 -24.55
C VAL A 314 20.50 -8.65 -23.63
N GLU A 315 21.68 -9.02 -24.11
CA GLU A 315 22.73 -9.63 -23.30
C GLU A 315 23.47 -8.66 -22.36
N ARG A 316 23.11 -7.36 -22.32
CA ARG A 316 23.78 -6.29 -21.56
C ARG A 316 25.27 -6.10 -21.91
N LYS A 317 25.69 -6.50 -23.12
CA LYS A 317 27.06 -6.33 -23.63
C LYS A 317 27.19 -5.21 -24.67
N GLY A 318 26.09 -4.54 -25.01
CA GLY A 318 26.11 -3.44 -25.97
C GLY A 318 27.08 -2.35 -25.53
N THR A 319 28.07 -2.08 -26.38
CA THR A 319 29.07 -1.01 -26.15
C THR A 319 28.54 0.29 -26.76
N ALA A 320 28.99 1.46 -26.28
CA ALA A 320 28.61 2.76 -26.84
C ALA A 320 28.88 2.86 -28.36
N LEU A 321 29.88 2.12 -28.86
CA LEU A 321 30.21 1.99 -30.28
C LEU A 321 29.12 1.26 -31.08
N ASP A 322 28.47 0.24 -30.51
CA ASP A 322 27.37 -0.46 -31.18
C ASP A 322 26.14 0.44 -31.33
N LEU A 323 25.93 1.34 -30.36
CA LEU A 323 24.90 2.37 -30.43
C LEU A 323 25.28 3.47 -31.43
N PHE A 324 26.55 3.82 -31.52
CA PHE A 324 27.05 4.78 -32.52
C PHE A 324 26.77 4.28 -33.94
N ASP A 325 27.17 3.04 -34.25
CA ASP A 325 26.92 2.38 -35.55
C ASP A 325 25.43 2.29 -35.92
N LEU A 326 24.54 2.26 -34.92
CA LEU A 326 23.09 2.17 -35.12
C LEU A 326 22.47 3.55 -35.43
N VAL A 327 23.08 4.62 -34.91
CA VAL A 327 22.56 5.99 -34.95
C VAL A 327 23.12 6.76 -36.14
N ASP A 328 24.36 6.48 -36.54
CA ASP A 328 24.99 6.99 -37.77
C ASP A 328 24.33 6.36 -39.00
N LEU A 329 23.21 6.95 -39.45
CA LEU A 329 22.39 6.41 -40.54
C LEU A 329 23.04 6.66 -41.89
N ASP A 330 23.75 7.77 -42.04
CA ASP A 330 24.43 8.16 -43.27
C ASP A 330 25.85 7.59 -43.39
N ARG A 331 26.37 6.99 -42.32
CA ARG A 331 27.71 6.36 -42.22
C ARG A 331 28.84 7.34 -42.49
N ASN A 332 28.63 8.60 -42.16
CA ASN A 332 29.65 9.62 -42.34
C ASN A 332 30.74 9.55 -41.24
N GLY A 333 30.56 8.69 -40.22
CA GLY A 333 31.47 8.51 -39.10
C GLY A 333 31.29 9.55 -37.99
N THR A 334 30.21 10.33 -38.05
CA THR A 334 29.83 11.38 -37.11
C THR A 334 28.32 11.35 -36.87
N ILE A 335 27.86 11.90 -35.75
CA ILE A 335 26.44 11.96 -35.43
C ILE A 335 25.99 13.42 -35.43
N SER A 336 25.00 13.73 -36.26
CA SER A 336 24.33 15.03 -36.30
C SER A 336 23.45 15.26 -35.06
N LEU A 337 23.06 16.51 -34.82
CA LEU A 337 22.18 16.88 -33.71
C LEU A 337 20.83 16.15 -33.80
N GLU A 338 20.27 16.07 -35.01
CA GLU A 338 19.01 15.38 -35.29
C GLU A 338 19.11 13.87 -35.01
N GLU A 339 20.20 13.23 -35.42
CA GLU A 339 20.43 11.80 -35.15
C GLU A 339 20.61 11.54 -33.66
N PHE A 340 21.34 12.40 -32.95
CA PHE A 340 21.46 12.30 -31.49
C PHE A 340 20.11 12.49 -30.79
N ARG A 341 19.30 13.45 -31.24
CA ARG A 341 17.95 13.66 -30.72
C ARG A 341 17.08 12.42 -30.93
N MET A 342 17.12 11.85 -32.14
CA MET A 342 16.41 10.60 -32.44
C MET A 342 16.91 9.42 -31.60
N CYS A 343 18.22 9.33 -31.36
CA CYS A 343 18.81 8.33 -30.48
C CYS A 343 18.27 8.46 -29.05
N THR A 344 18.34 9.65 -28.46
CA THR A 344 17.86 9.89 -27.10
C THR A 344 16.36 9.62 -26.97
N LEU A 345 15.56 9.99 -27.97
CA LEU A 345 14.13 9.69 -28.01
C LEU A 345 13.86 8.18 -28.08
N ARG A 346 14.63 7.42 -28.88
CA ARG A 346 14.53 5.95 -28.94
C ARG A 346 14.96 5.26 -27.65
N LEU A 347 15.88 5.85 -26.89
CA LEU A 347 16.27 5.39 -25.56
C LEU A 347 15.24 5.76 -24.47
N GLY A 348 14.16 6.47 -24.83
CA GLY A 348 13.12 6.92 -23.90
C GLY A 348 13.45 8.23 -23.17
N PHE A 349 14.52 8.92 -23.55
CA PHE A 349 14.90 10.22 -22.98
C PHE A 349 14.28 11.36 -23.81
N HIS A 350 13.28 12.03 -23.24
CA HIS A 350 12.67 13.21 -23.83
C HIS A 350 13.49 14.46 -23.48
N LEU A 351 14.56 14.71 -24.24
CA LEU A 351 15.41 15.87 -24.06
C LEU A 351 14.91 17.05 -24.89
N GLY A 352 14.64 18.18 -24.24
CA GLY A 352 14.40 19.45 -24.94
C GLY A 352 15.66 19.93 -25.69
N GLU A 353 15.47 20.71 -26.75
CA GLU A 353 16.54 21.18 -27.64
C GLU A 353 17.70 21.84 -26.88
N HIS A 354 17.41 22.67 -25.87
CA HIS A 354 18.41 23.29 -25.02
C HIS A 354 19.29 22.27 -24.25
N ARG A 355 18.73 21.14 -23.84
CA ARG A 355 19.48 20.08 -23.13
C ARG A 355 20.36 19.30 -24.10
N VAL A 356 19.88 19.05 -25.32
CA VAL A 356 20.69 18.43 -26.37
C VAL A 356 21.90 19.34 -26.69
N LEU A 357 21.67 20.64 -26.87
CA LEU A 357 22.75 21.62 -27.08
C LEU A 357 23.72 21.69 -25.88
N GLU A 358 23.22 21.62 -24.64
CA GLU A 358 24.06 21.54 -23.44
C GLU A 358 25.00 20.33 -23.49
N VAL A 359 24.47 19.14 -23.79
CA VAL A 359 25.26 17.90 -23.90
C VAL A 359 26.33 18.03 -24.98
N PHE A 360 25.96 18.52 -26.18
CA PHE A 360 26.90 18.73 -27.29
C PHE A 360 28.02 19.72 -26.92
N SER A 361 27.66 20.85 -26.33
CA SER A 361 28.63 21.89 -25.94
C SER A 361 29.64 21.41 -24.92
N ARG A 362 29.26 20.44 -24.07
CA ARG A 362 30.09 19.91 -22.99
C ARG A 362 31.01 18.79 -23.44
N CYS A 363 30.56 17.96 -24.38
CA CYS A 363 31.29 16.77 -24.84
C CYS A 363 32.21 17.07 -26.01
N LYS A 364 32.00 18.20 -26.71
CA LYS A 364 32.90 18.66 -27.75
C LYS A 364 34.21 19.14 -27.13
N LYS A 365 35.21 18.26 -27.11
CA LYS A 365 36.54 18.57 -26.57
C LYS A 365 37.28 19.52 -27.50
N ASN A 366 37.47 20.77 -27.07
CA ASN A 366 38.50 21.73 -27.51
C ASN A 366 39.11 21.47 -28.91
N VAL A 367 38.29 21.44 -29.96
CA VAL A 367 38.79 21.73 -31.30
C VAL A 367 39.07 23.23 -31.28
N GLY A 368 40.33 23.58 -30.96
CA GLY A 368 40.73 24.94 -30.66
C GLY A 368 40.24 25.93 -31.70
N SER A 369 39.24 26.74 -31.33
CA SER A 369 38.90 28.10 -31.76
C SER A 369 39.11 28.55 -33.23
N ILE A 370 39.29 27.68 -34.22
CA ILE A 370 39.67 28.13 -35.56
C ILE A 370 38.69 27.57 -36.57
N ASN A 371 37.74 28.45 -36.89
CA ASN A 371 36.74 28.41 -37.96
C ASN A 371 35.46 27.63 -37.65
N ARG A 372 34.41 28.40 -37.30
CA ARG A 372 32.99 28.01 -37.28
C ARG A 372 32.51 27.66 -38.68
N THR A 373 32.92 26.52 -39.21
CA THR A 373 32.21 25.88 -40.32
C THR A 373 31.12 24.97 -39.76
N ASP A 374 30.03 24.77 -40.50
CA ASP A 374 28.83 24.02 -40.08
C ASP A 374 29.09 22.59 -39.57
N LYS A 375 30.30 22.05 -39.81
CA LYS A 375 30.85 20.84 -39.13
C LYS A 375 31.01 20.99 -37.61
N GLY A 376 30.65 22.16 -37.08
CA GLY A 376 30.58 22.48 -35.67
C GLY A 376 29.52 21.70 -34.88
N GLN A 377 28.57 21.03 -35.55
CA GLN A 377 27.41 20.41 -34.90
C GLN A 377 27.39 18.87 -34.96
N GLU A 378 28.48 18.24 -35.38
CA GLU A 378 28.61 16.79 -35.46
C GLU A 378 29.47 16.25 -34.31
N LEU A 379 29.17 15.05 -33.80
CA LEU A 379 29.92 14.34 -32.76
C LEU A 379 30.64 13.12 -33.34
N ASN A 380 31.94 12.99 -33.06
CA ASN A 380 32.68 11.76 -33.37
C ASN A 380 32.34 10.64 -32.39
N ALA A 381 32.73 9.40 -32.69
CA ALA A 381 32.43 8.22 -31.84
C ALA A 381 32.87 8.37 -30.36
N GLU A 382 34.05 8.95 -30.13
CA GLU A 382 34.54 9.20 -28.76
C GLU A 382 33.72 10.28 -28.03
N GLU A 383 33.35 11.34 -28.74
CA GLU A 383 32.54 12.45 -28.18
C GLU A 383 31.10 12.00 -27.91
N PHE A 384 30.56 11.13 -28.76
CA PHE A 384 29.26 10.49 -28.54
C PHE A 384 29.26 9.60 -27.30
N GLN A 385 30.33 8.82 -27.08
CA GLN A 385 30.46 8.01 -25.87
C GLN A 385 30.52 8.90 -24.61
N GLU A 386 31.25 10.02 -24.67
CA GLU A 386 31.30 11.00 -23.57
C GLU A 386 29.93 11.66 -23.35
N ALA A 387 29.19 11.95 -24.41
CA ALA A 387 27.83 12.47 -24.36
C ALA A 387 26.85 11.49 -23.68
N LEU A 388 26.95 10.20 -23.99
CA LEU A 388 26.13 9.18 -23.34
C LEU A 388 26.49 9.00 -21.85
N ASP A 389 27.76 8.99 -21.49
CA ASP A 389 28.19 8.91 -20.08
C ASP A 389 27.75 10.16 -19.30
N TYR A 390 27.87 11.35 -19.91
CA TYR A 390 27.35 12.58 -19.32
C TYR A 390 25.84 12.53 -19.11
N LEU A 391 25.08 12.07 -20.12
CA LEU A 391 23.63 11.92 -20.03
C LEU A 391 23.25 10.92 -18.94
N GLN A 392 23.91 9.76 -18.88
CA GLN A 392 23.66 8.73 -17.86
C GLN A 392 23.89 9.28 -16.44
N LYS A 393 24.99 10.00 -16.21
CA LYS A 393 25.28 10.66 -14.92
C LYS A 393 24.22 11.70 -14.59
N LYS A 394 23.78 12.49 -15.57
CA LYS A 394 22.77 13.53 -15.36
C LYS A 394 21.40 12.95 -15.06
N VAL A 395 20.97 11.92 -15.80
CA VAL A 395 19.74 11.18 -15.55
C VAL A 395 19.78 10.56 -14.16
N ALA A 396 20.85 9.85 -13.81
CA ALA A 396 21.00 9.28 -12.47
C ALA A 396 20.86 10.35 -11.37
N HIS A 397 21.49 11.51 -11.55
CA HIS A 397 21.36 12.64 -10.62
C HIS A 397 19.93 13.20 -10.55
N ILE A 398 19.25 13.38 -11.69
CA ILE A 398 17.87 13.89 -11.74
C ILE A 398 16.92 12.88 -11.09
N THR A 399 17.00 11.60 -11.46
CA THR A 399 16.19 10.53 -10.87
C THR A 399 16.43 10.42 -9.36
N LEU A 400 17.68 10.50 -8.90
CA LEU A 400 17.99 10.57 -7.46
C LEU A 400 17.34 11.79 -6.78
N SER A 401 17.36 12.95 -7.45
CA SER A 401 16.72 14.16 -6.92
C SER A 401 15.18 14.08 -6.91
N MET A 402 14.57 13.47 -7.92
CA MET A 402 13.11 13.30 -8.03
C MET A 402 12.57 12.25 -7.07
N ILE A 403 13.34 11.20 -6.79
CA ILE A 403 13.01 10.20 -5.74
C ILE A 403 13.03 10.84 -4.32
N GLY A 404 13.30 12.15 -4.21
CA GLY A 404 13.21 12.91 -2.96
C GLY A 404 14.32 12.59 -1.97
N ASN A 405 15.27 11.73 -2.36
CA ASN A 405 16.43 11.40 -1.55
C ASN A 405 17.63 12.15 -2.13
N SER A 406 17.84 13.38 -1.66
CA SER A 406 19.15 14.00 -1.86
C SER A 406 20.23 13.04 -1.35
N LEU A 407 21.37 12.97 -2.02
CA LEU A 407 22.45 12.05 -1.65
C LEU A 407 22.87 12.22 -0.17
N GLY A 408 22.72 13.44 0.37
CA GLY A 408 22.88 13.74 1.80
C GLY A 408 21.83 13.06 2.68
N TYR A 409 20.57 13.01 2.27
CA TYR A 409 19.51 12.32 3.01
C TYR A 409 19.68 10.80 2.98
N LEU A 410 20.14 10.23 1.85
CA LEU A 410 20.49 8.81 1.75
C LEU A 410 21.66 8.46 2.68
N MET A 411 22.72 9.28 2.68
CA MET A 411 23.85 9.10 3.60
C MET A 411 23.42 9.24 5.06
N CYS A 412 22.51 10.16 5.38
CA CYS A 412 21.96 10.31 6.73
C CYS A 412 21.17 9.07 7.15
N LYS A 413 20.32 8.52 6.27
CA LYS A 413 19.60 7.26 6.51
C LYS A 413 20.56 6.07 6.69
N LEU A 414 21.61 5.99 5.87
CA LEU A 414 22.62 4.94 5.99
C LEU A 414 23.35 5.04 7.34
N VAL A 415 23.77 6.24 7.74
CA VAL A 415 24.41 6.49 9.05
C VAL A 415 23.46 6.13 10.19
N TYR A 416 22.19 6.53 10.10
CA TYR A 416 21.17 6.19 11.10
C TYR A 416 20.96 4.67 11.20
N LEU A 417 20.92 3.96 10.06
CA LEU A 417 20.76 2.52 10.02
C LEU A 417 22.00 1.79 10.56
N CYS A 418 23.20 2.24 10.19
CA CYS A 418 24.46 1.75 10.77
C CYS A 418 24.52 1.99 12.28
N PHE A 419 24.07 3.16 12.75
CA PHE A 419 24.00 3.47 14.18
C PHE A 419 22.99 2.60 14.92
N THR A 420 21.81 2.38 14.33
CA THR A 420 20.79 1.47 14.87
C THR A 420 21.32 0.04 14.94
N LEU A 421 22.00 -0.43 13.89
CA LEU A 421 22.62 -1.75 13.85
C LEU A 421 23.73 -1.87 14.91
N PHE A 422 24.55 -0.84 15.08
CA PHE A 422 25.55 -0.77 16.15
C PHE A 422 24.90 -0.85 17.54
N LEU A 423 23.81 -0.11 17.79
CA LEU A 423 23.05 -0.19 19.04
C LEU A 423 22.49 -1.60 19.28
N CYS A 424 21.96 -2.25 18.25
CA CYS A 424 21.53 -3.64 18.33
C CYS A 424 22.69 -4.57 18.71
N CYS A 425 23.88 -4.41 18.11
CA CYS A 425 25.06 -5.19 18.49
C CYS A 425 25.45 -4.95 19.96
N VAL A 426 25.49 -3.70 20.41
CA VAL A 426 25.79 -3.37 21.82
C VAL A 426 24.76 -3.99 22.75
N PHE A 427 23.47 -3.91 22.41
CA PHE A 427 22.39 -4.54 23.17
C PHE A 427 22.57 -6.06 23.25
N ILE A 428 22.88 -6.72 22.13
CA ILE A 428 23.14 -8.16 22.09
C ILE A 428 24.35 -8.51 22.96
N PHE A 429 25.44 -7.74 22.91
CA PHE A 429 26.63 -8.00 23.75
C PHE A 429 26.36 -7.76 25.24
N LEU A 430 25.58 -6.74 25.60
CA LEU A 430 25.17 -6.51 26.98
C LEU A 430 24.24 -7.61 27.49
N ALA A 431 23.29 -8.06 26.67
CA ALA A 431 22.45 -9.20 26.97
C ALA A 431 23.30 -10.47 27.14
N MET A 432 24.23 -10.74 26.22
CA MET A 432 25.17 -11.85 26.34
C MET A 432 25.97 -11.77 27.65
N ASN A 433 26.53 -10.62 28.01
CA ASN A 433 27.28 -10.46 29.26
C ASN A 433 26.40 -10.67 30.51
N ALA A 434 25.15 -10.22 30.49
CA ALA A 434 24.21 -10.43 31.59
C ALA A 434 23.83 -11.91 31.75
N PHE A 435 23.63 -12.62 30.63
CA PHE A 435 23.14 -13.99 30.60
C PHE A 435 24.23 -15.07 30.56
N LEU A 436 25.47 -14.74 30.18
CA LEU A 436 26.61 -15.68 30.19
C LEU A 436 27.07 -16.05 31.60
N SER A 437 26.71 -15.26 32.62
CA SER A 437 26.99 -15.55 34.03
C SER A 437 26.30 -16.83 34.55
N GLY A 438 25.28 -17.35 33.85
CA GLY A 438 24.64 -18.63 34.14
C GLY A 438 24.39 -19.38 32.84
N GLY A 439 25.16 -20.45 32.56
CA GLY A 439 25.34 -21.11 31.25
C GLY A 439 24.13 -21.58 30.41
N VAL A 440 22.91 -21.22 30.76
CA VAL A 440 21.65 -21.56 30.06
C VAL A 440 21.50 -20.83 28.73
N PHE A 441 22.04 -19.61 28.60
CA PHE A 441 21.89 -18.81 27.36
C PHE A 441 22.71 -19.34 26.19
N SER A 442 23.89 -19.93 26.44
CA SER A 442 24.70 -20.60 25.40
C SER A 442 23.95 -21.77 24.75
N ALA A 443 23.14 -22.50 25.52
CA ALA A 443 22.33 -23.61 25.03
C ALA A 443 21.18 -23.13 24.13
N VAL A 444 20.50 -22.03 24.50
CA VAL A 444 19.40 -21.44 23.72
C VAL A 444 19.92 -20.77 22.43
N VAL A 445 21.06 -20.08 22.49
CA VAL A 445 21.66 -19.47 21.30
C VAL A 445 22.17 -20.53 20.32
N ASN A 446 22.80 -21.61 20.79
CA ASN A 446 23.22 -22.71 19.91
C ASN A 446 22.04 -23.47 19.29
N SER A 447 20.91 -23.61 20.00
CA SER A 447 19.71 -24.23 19.44
C SER A 447 18.95 -23.29 18.49
N GLY A 448 18.88 -21.99 18.79
CA GLY A 448 18.31 -20.97 17.91
C GLY A 448 19.10 -20.76 16.61
N LEU A 449 20.43 -20.75 16.68
CA LEU A 449 21.31 -20.69 15.49
C LEU A 449 21.16 -21.93 14.61
N THR A 450 20.94 -23.10 15.21
CA THR A 450 20.71 -24.35 14.47
C THR A 450 19.35 -24.33 13.76
N ILE A 451 18.31 -23.73 14.38
CA ILE A 451 16.99 -23.56 13.75
C ILE A 451 17.02 -22.51 12.63
N SER A 452 17.72 -21.39 12.84
CA SER A 452 17.82 -20.33 11.82
C SER A 452 18.73 -20.70 10.64
N MET A 453 19.82 -21.45 10.89
CA MET A 453 20.59 -22.08 9.81
C MET A 453 19.81 -23.21 9.12
N GLY A 454 19.01 -23.99 9.86
CA GLY A 454 18.15 -25.04 9.30
C GLY A 454 17.04 -24.49 8.39
N LEU A 455 16.40 -23.39 8.77
CA LEU A 455 15.41 -22.68 7.95
C LEU A 455 16.06 -22.02 6.72
N SER A 456 17.27 -21.47 6.85
CA SER A 456 17.97 -20.87 5.71
C SER A 456 18.46 -21.90 4.69
N MET A 457 18.75 -23.14 5.11
CA MET A 457 19.04 -24.25 4.17
C MET A 457 17.76 -24.85 3.57
N ALA A 458 16.67 -24.94 4.34
CA ALA A 458 15.37 -25.39 3.82
C ALA A 458 14.79 -24.45 2.73
N TRP A 459 15.09 -23.15 2.80
CA TRP A 459 14.72 -22.21 1.74
C TRP A 459 15.66 -22.24 0.54
N LYS A 460 16.89 -22.75 0.69
CA LYS A 460 17.82 -22.93 -0.42
C LYS A 460 17.41 -24.13 -1.30
N ASP A 461 16.94 -25.22 -0.68
CA ASP A 461 16.38 -26.37 -1.43
C ASP A 461 15.01 -26.08 -2.07
N ALA A 462 14.25 -25.11 -1.55
CA ALA A 462 13.02 -24.64 -2.19
C ALA A 462 13.28 -23.69 -3.38
N LYS A 463 14.43 -23.02 -3.42
CA LYS A 463 14.77 -22.04 -4.48
C LYS A 463 15.39 -22.68 -5.73
N ASP A 464 15.99 -23.87 -5.61
CA ASP A 464 16.49 -24.62 -6.78
C ASP A 464 15.39 -25.32 -7.61
N LYS A 465 14.10 -25.25 -7.19
CA LYS A 465 12.95 -25.76 -7.97
C LYS A 465 12.03 -24.67 -8.56
N SER A 466 12.35 -23.39 -8.41
CA SER A 466 11.49 -22.26 -8.83
C SER A 466 12.25 -21.21 -9.66
N GLY A 467 13.13 -21.64 -10.57
CA GLY A 467 13.97 -20.76 -11.41
C GLY A 467 13.27 -20.12 -12.63
N GLY A 468 12.00 -19.73 -12.54
CA GLY A 468 11.26 -19.19 -13.69
C GLY A 468 10.44 -17.92 -13.45
N ASP A 469 9.94 -17.68 -12.24
CA ASP A 469 8.89 -16.66 -12.01
C ASP A 469 9.38 -15.36 -11.37
N ASP A 470 10.48 -15.38 -10.61
CA ASP A 470 10.98 -14.16 -9.96
C ASP A 470 11.59 -13.17 -10.95
N GLN A 471 12.12 -13.66 -12.08
CA GLN A 471 12.65 -12.81 -13.14
C GLN A 471 11.53 -12.11 -13.94
N ARG A 472 10.33 -12.71 -13.99
CA ARG A 472 9.12 -12.09 -14.57
C ARG A 472 8.51 -11.04 -13.64
N LYS A 473 8.50 -11.30 -12.33
CA LYS A 473 7.99 -10.34 -11.33
C LYS A 473 8.86 -9.10 -11.21
N MET A 474 10.18 -9.25 -11.29
CA MET A 474 11.09 -8.10 -11.33
C MET A 474 10.96 -7.32 -12.65
N GLY A 475 10.72 -8.01 -13.78
CA GLY A 475 10.41 -7.36 -15.06
C GLY A 475 9.12 -6.55 -15.01
N ALA A 476 8.05 -7.12 -14.46
CA ALA A 476 6.75 -6.46 -14.32
C ALA A 476 6.80 -5.24 -13.37
N LEU A 477 7.55 -5.32 -12.27
CA LEU A 477 7.75 -4.18 -11.37
C LEU A 477 8.57 -3.04 -12.01
N VAL A 478 9.52 -3.37 -12.89
CA VAL A 478 10.30 -2.35 -13.63
C VAL A 478 9.43 -1.69 -14.70
N GLU A 479 8.57 -2.46 -15.37
CA GLU A 479 7.60 -1.95 -16.36
C GLU A 479 6.54 -1.05 -15.69
N GLU A 480 6.05 -1.43 -14.50
CA GLU A 480 5.09 -0.65 -13.71
C GLU A 480 5.70 0.66 -13.18
N ILE A 481 6.96 0.66 -12.75
CA ILE A 481 7.68 1.88 -12.35
C ILE A 481 7.95 2.78 -13.58
N GLN A 482 8.22 2.19 -14.75
CA GLN A 482 8.42 2.93 -15.98
C GLN A 482 7.14 3.62 -16.46
N ASP A 483 5.98 2.95 -16.35
CA ASP A 483 4.68 3.54 -16.67
C ASP A 483 4.24 4.61 -15.66
N MET A 484 4.55 4.45 -14.37
CA MET A 484 4.23 5.46 -13.34
C MET A 484 5.04 6.74 -13.49
N VAL A 485 6.28 6.64 -13.97
CA VAL A 485 7.16 7.80 -14.19
C VAL A 485 6.86 8.53 -15.50
N MET A 486 6.25 7.84 -16.48
CA MET A 486 5.98 8.38 -17.81
C MET A 486 4.56 8.94 -18.00
N ASN A 487 3.59 8.58 -17.14
CA ASN A 487 2.19 9.04 -17.26
C ASN A 487 1.81 10.23 -16.37
N ASP A 488 2.76 10.85 -15.67
CA ASP A 488 2.51 11.99 -14.78
C ASP A 488 3.10 13.32 -15.31
N GLN A 489 2.98 13.56 -16.63
CA GLN A 489 3.20 14.87 -17.28
C GLN A 489 2.12 15.22 -18.30
#